data_AF-A0A510YCD0-F1
#
_entry.id   AF-A0A510YCD0-F1
#
_cell.length_a   1.000
_cell.length_b   1.000
_cell.length_c   1.000
_cell.angle_alpha   90.00
_cell.angle_beta   90.00
_cell.angle_gamma   90.00
#
_symmetry.space_group_name_H-M   'P 1'
#
loop_
_entity.id
_entity.type
_entity.pdbx_description
1 polymer ?
#
loop_
_entity_poly.entity_id
_entity_poly.type
_entity_poly.pdbx_seq_one_letter_code
_entity_poly.pdbx_strand_id
1 'polypeptide(L)'
;MFKSNRKAPKYILSSAVVTALALTPALSGNAAAFADSDSSASTSSSQEDSAETANKSESADDTLLYLGDSGASVEALQSTLSDLDYYNSEIDGTYDEETVEAVEAFQTENNLSIDGIAGPETMGALDETEDSSEARDETEESSNESSENNEENEEVASASSGESSEPSTESTSSNTSDSGLVDSAESVLGTPYEWGGTTASGLDSSGFINYVFEENGTDVSRTHEGIWQNNGEFVEEPNVGDVVFYEGTYDTEGASHSGIYIGDGQMIHSGSSGVEVADTNSDYWEEHYIGAKTID
;
A
#
# COMPACT_ATOMS: atom_id res chain seq x y z
N MET A 1 -38.21 0.87 31.25
CA MET A 1 -38.41 -0.56 30.95
C MET A 1 -38.36 -0.76 29.44
N PHE A 2 -37.23 -1.19 28.90
CA PHE A 2 -37.16 -1.79 27.55
C PHE A 2 -36.24 -3.00 27.65
N LYS A 3 -36.80 -4.15 27.31
CA LYS A 3 -36.18 -5.47 27.44
C LYS A 3 -35.85 -5.91 26.02
N SER A 4 -34.60 -5.78 25.60
CA SER A 4 -34.16 -6.23 24.27
C SER A 4 -33.43 -7.56 24.43
N ASN A 5 -34.13 -8.64 24.12
CA ASN A 5 -33.56 -9.97 23.92
C ASN A 5 -33.12 -10.07 22.46
N ARG A 6 -31.83 -10.21 22.18
CA ARG A 6 -31.35 -10.74 20.90
C ARG A 6 -30.48 -11.96 21.16
N LYS A 7 -30.91 -13.11 20.61
CA LYS A 7 -30.14 -14.36 20.57
C LYS A 7 -29.05 -14.22 19.51
N ALA A 8 -27.81 -14.56 19.84
CA ALA A 8 -26.72 -14.72 18.87
C ALA A 8 -26.96 -15.96 17.98
N PRO A 9 -26.59 -15.93 16.69
CA PRO A 9 -26.53 -17.12 15.85
C PRO A 9 -25.31 -17.98 16.23
N LYS A 10 -25.49 -19.30 16.27
CA LYS A 10 -24.41 -20.27 16.46
C LYS A 10 -23.93 -20.73 15.08
N TYR A 11 -22.68 -20.45 14.73
CA TYR A 11 -22.04 -21.00 13.55
C TYR A 11 -21.36 -22.33 13.91
N ILE A 12 -21.57 -23.35 13.08
CA ILE A 12 -20.95 -24.68 13.22
C ILE A 12 -19.82 -24.73 12.19
N LEU A 13 -18.56 -24.74 12.66
CA LEU A 13 -17.39 -24.98 11.81
C LEU A 13 -17.42 -26.44 11.32
N SER A 14 -17.58 -26.65 10.01
CA SER A 14 -17.43 -27.96 9.37
C SER A 14 -16.02 -28.08 8.79
N SER A 15 -15.15 -28.86 9.44
CA SER A 15 -13.84 -29.23 8.92
C SER A 15 -13.99 -30.17 7.73
N ALA A 16 -13.52 -29.77 6.55
CA ALA A 16 -13.38 -30.66 5.39
C ALA A 16 -11.93 -31.20 5.35
N VAL A 17 -11.79 -32.52 5.43
CA VAL A 17 -10.52 -33.23 5.28
C VAL A 17 -10.26 -33.43 3.78
N VAL A 18 -9.23 -32.76 3.24
CA VAL A 18 -8.79 -32.97 1.85
C VAL A 18 -7.88 -34.20 1.80
N THR A 19 -8.29 -35.21 1.06
CA THR A 19 -7.51 -36.45 0.85
C THR A 19 -6.73 -36.31 -0.46
N ALA A 20 -5.39 -36.31 -0.38
CA ALA A 20 -4.52 -36.29 -1.56
C ALA A 20 -4.51 -37.66 -2.27
N LEU A 21 -4.77 -37.67 -3.58
CA LEU A 21 -4.60 -38.84 -4.46
C LEU A 21 -3.24 -38.71 -5.17
N ALA A 22 -2.30 -39.62 -4.89
CA ALA A 22 -1.03 -39.69 -5.61
C ALA A 22 -1.21 -40.32 -6.99
N LEU A 23 -0.74 -39.64 -8.05
CA LEU A 23 -0.69 -40.15 -9.42
C LEU A 23 0.70 -40.72 -9.70
N THR A 24 0.76 -41.99 -10.11
CA THR A 24 2.01 -42.65 -10.56
C THR A 24 2.19 -42.45 -12.07
N PRO A 25 3.43 -42.27 -12.58
CA PRO A 25 3.68 -42.23 -14.02
C PRO A 25 3.90 -43.65 -14.58
N ALA A 26 3.18 -44.00 -15.63
CA ALA A 26 3.42 -45.19 -16.43
C ALA A 26 4.34 -44.86 -17.61
N LEU A 27 5.55 -45.41 -17.61
CA LEU A 27 6.45 -45.47 -18.77
C LEU A 27 5.92 -46.51 -19.76
N SER A 28 5.64 -46.13 -21.00
CA SER A 28 5.54 -47.09 -22.11
C SER A 28 6.29 -46.54 -23.31
N GLY A 29 7.45 -47.13 -23.58
CA GLY A 29 8.22 -46.87 -24.79
C GLY A 29 7.58 -47.50 -26.00
N ASN A 30 7.77 -46.88 -27.16
CA ASN A 30 7.63 -47.55 -28.44
C ASN A 30 8.74 -47.07 -29.38
N ALA A 31 9.58 -48.00 -29.79
CA ALA A 31 10.68 -47.79 -30.72
C ALA A 31 10.28 -48.24 -32.14
N ALA A 32 10.89 -47.57 -33.12
CA ALA A 32 11.12 -47.94 -34.52
C ALA A 32 9.92 -48.02 -35.48
N ALA A 33 9.93 -47.17 -36.52
CA ALA A 33 10.20 -47.63 -37.88
C ALA A 33 10.42 -46.46 -38.85
N PHE A 34 11.38 -46.68 -39.73
CA PHE A 34 11.93 -45.81 -40.75
C PHE A 34 11.21 -46.08 -42.08
N ALA A 35 10.82 -45.04 -42.82
CA ALA A 35 10.55 -45.14 -44.26
C ALA A 35 10.77 -43.78 -44.93
N ASP A 36 11.81 -43.75 -45.75
CA ASP A 36 12.22 -42.72 -46.70
C ASP A 36 11.24 -42.68 -47.89
N SER A 37 10.86 -41.49 -48.37
CA SER A 37 10.55 -41.24 -49.79
C SER A 37 10.45 -39.75 -50.10
N ASP A 38 11.55 -39.20 -50.58
CA ASP A 38 11.72 -38.27 -51.72
C ASP A 38 10.41 -37.72 -52.36
N SER A 39 10.21 -36.39 -52.35
CA SER A 39 10.43 -35.55 -53.54
C SER A 39 9.72 -34.19 -53.51
N SER A 40 10.37 -33.26 -54.20
CA SER A 40 9.90 -32.00 -54.79
C SER A 40 9.91 -30.73 -53.93
N ALA A 41 10.96 -29.96 -54.21
CA ALA A 41 11.16 -28.57 -53.95
C ALA A 41 10.01 -27.68 -54.44
N SER A 42 9.78 -26.59 -53.69
CA SER A 42 9.47 -25.31 -54.32
C SER A 42 10.10 -24.17 -53.52
N THR A 43 11.15 -23.63 -54.11
CA THR A 43 11.76 -22.33 -53.85
C THR A 43 10.74 -21.21 -54.07
N SER A 44 10.65 -20.25 -53.15
CA SER A 44 10.56 -18.83 -53.52
C SER A 44 11.05 -17.97 -52.36
N SER A 45 12.09 -17.22 -52.65
CA SER A 45 12.69 -16.16 -51.83
C SER A 45 11.97 -14.82 -52.04
N SER A 46 12.42 -13.84 -51.25
CA SER A 46 12.29 -12.38 -51.42
C SER A 46 11.00 -11.77 -50.84
N GLN A 47 10.96 -10.61 -50.20
CA GLN A 47 11.90 -9.64 -49.61
C GLN A 47 10.99 -8.53 -49.01
N GLU A 48 11.45 -7.84 -47.96
CA GLU A 48 11.28 -6.40 -47.66
C GLU A 48 9.98 -5.68 -48.11
N ASP A 49 9.22 -5.11 -47.17
CA ASP A 49 9.11 -3.65 -46.99
C ASP A 49 8.17 -3.30 -45.82
N SER A 50 8.47 -2.13 -45.27
CA SER A 50 7.90 -1.38 -44.17
C SER A 50 6.42 -1.02 -44.29
N ALA A 51 5.93 -0.51 -43.17
CA ALA A 51 4.85 0.45 -43.02
C ALA A 51 3.42 -0.10 -42.84
N GLU A 52 3.01 -0.07 -41.57
CA GLU A 52 2.07 0.95 -41.10
C GLU A 52 0.56 0.69 -41.24
N THR A 53 -0.08 0.86 -40.08
CA THR A 53 -1.48 1.21 -39.85
C THR A 53 -2.50 0.08 -39.94
N ALA A 54 -2.76 -0.55 -38.79
CA ALA A 54 -3.81 -0.07 -37.88
C ALA A 54 -4.27 -1.25 -37.03
N ASN A 55 -3.77 -1.34 -35.80
CA ASN A 55 -4.63 -1.77 -34.72
C ASN A 55 -4.81 -0.58 -33.76
N LYS A 56 -5.51 0.43 -34.26
CA LYS A 56 -6.11 1.50 -33.46
C LYS A 56 -7.34 0.91 -32.81
N SER A 57 -7.19 0.32 -31.64
CA SER A 57 -8.23 0.07 -30.64
C SER A 57 -7.66 -0.91 -29.59
N GLU A 58 -6.68 -0.47 -28.82
CA GLU A 58 -6.52 -1.00 -27.47
C GLU A 58 -6.91 0.14 -26.53
N SER A 59 -7.86 -0.22 -25.68
CA SER A 59 -8.67 0.66 -24.86
C SER A 59 -7.77 1.42 -23.89
N ALA A 60 -7.99 2.72 -23.74
CA ALA A 60 -7.62 3.47 -22.55
C ALA A 60 -8.52 3.01 -21.39
N ASP A 61 -8.44 1.71 -21.06
CA ASP A 61 -9.10 1.07 -19.93
C ASP A 61 -8.08 1.08 -18.79
N ASP A 62 -8.26 2.03 -17.87
CA ASP A 62 -7.92 1.84 -16.46
C ASP A 62 -6.49 1.33 -16.17
N THR A 63 -5.51 1.77 -16.97
CA THR A 63 -4.10 1.41 -16.78
C THR A 63 -3.57 2.14 -15.56
N LEU A 64 -3.81 1.56 -14.40
CA LEU A 64 -3.19 1.94 -13.13
C LEU A 64 -1.74 1.42 -13.15
N LEU A 65 -0.77 2.33 -13.13
CA LEU A 65 0.65 1.98 -13.02
C LEU A 65 1.15 2.35 -11.62
N TYR A 66 1.79 1.41 -10.94
CA TYR A 66 2.26 1.57 -9.56
C TYR A 66 3.59 0.87 -9.31
N LEU A 67 4.17 1.11 -8.14
CA LEU A 67 5.45 0.55 -7.69
C LEU A 67 5.53 -0.97 -7.94
N GLY A 68 6.56 -1.39 -8.68
CA GLY A 68 6.80 -2.78 -9.08
C GLY A 68 6.25 -3.16 -10.46
N ASP A 69 5.43 -2.32 -11.08
CA ASP A 69 5.04 -2.53 -12.48
C ASP A 69 6.21 -2.30 -13.42
N SER A 70 6.22 -3.03 -14.54
CA SER A 70 7.25 -2.83 -15.56
C SER A 70 6.72 -3.04 -16.97
N GLY A 71 7.32 -2.35 -17.93
CA GLY A 71 7.03 -2.47 -19.35
C GLY A 71 6.77 -1.14 -20.03
N ALA A 72 6.30 -1.21 -21.29
CA ALA A 72 6.20 -0.06 -22.19
C ALA A 72 5.31 1.08 -21.67
N SER A 73 4.32 0.79 -20.82
CA SER A 73 3.47 1.81 -20.20
C SER A 73 4.21 2.61 -19.12
N VAL A 74 5.09 1.95 -18.36
CA VAL A 74 5.95 2.61 -17.36
C VAL A 74 7.05 3.40 -18.05
N GLU A 75 7.67 2.84 -19.10
CA GLU A 75 8.65 3.58 -19.93
C GLU A 75 8.04 4.87 -20.49
N ALA A 76 6.79 4.82 -20.96
CA ALA A 76 6.08 5.99 -21.46
C ALA A 76 5.85 7.04 -20.36
N LEU A 77 5.40 6.61 -19.18
CA LEU A 77 5.22 7.48 -18.02
C LEU A 77 6.53 8.16 -17.61
N GLN A 78 7.60 7.39 -17.42
CA GLN A 78 8.92 7.90 -17.05
C GLN A 78 9.45 8.90 -18.10
N SER A 79 9.20 8.64 -19.40
CA SER A 79 9.54 9.58 -20.46
C SER A 79 8.80 10.90 -20.30
N THR A 80 7.48 10.87 -20.09
CA THR A 80 6.66 12.09 -19.92
C THR A 80 7.08 12.86 -18.67
N LEU A 81 7.30 12.17 -17.54
CA LEU A 81 7.78 12.82 -16.31
C LEU A 81 9.18 13.41 -16.48
N SER A 82 10.03 12.81 -17.31
CA SER A 82 11.37 13.35 -17.61
C SER A 82 11.28 14.59 -18.49
N ASP A 83 10.39 14.60 -19.49
CA ASP A 83 10.14 15.76 -20.33
C ASP A 83 9.58 16.95 -19.54
N LEU A 84 8.84 16.68 -18.47
CA LEU A 84 8.30 17.67 -17.53
C LEU A 84 9.26 18.03 -16.37
N ASP A 85 10.50 17.53 -16.37
CA ASP A 85 11.55 17.79 -15.36
C ASP A 85 11.24 17.25 -13.95
N TYR A 86 10.31 16.30 -13.83
CA TYR A 86 10.00 15.58 -12.58
C TYR A 86 10.84 14.31 -12.41
N TYR A 87 11.29 13.69 -13.50
CA TYR A 87 12.08 12.44 -13.48
C TYR A 87 13.48 12.64 -14.08
N ASN A 88 14.51 12.46 -13.25
CA ASN A 88 15.91 12.74 -13.59
C ASN A 88 16.79 11.49 -13.76
N SER A 89 16.17 10.32 -13.76
CA SER A 89 16.84 9.01 -13.78
C SER A 89 16.78 8.32 -15.15
N GLU A 90 17.42 7.16 -15.26
CA GLU A 90 17.40 6.37 -16.51
C GLU A 90 16.01 5.76 -16.72
N ILE A 91 15.41 5.98 -17.89
CA ILE A 91 14.14 5.33 -18.29
C ILE A 91 14.44 3.85 -18.53
N ASP A 92 14.14 3.02 -17.53
CA ASP A 92 14.39 1.59 -17.52
C ASP A 92 13.11 0.76 -17.69
N GLY A 93 11.94 1.42 -17.63
CA GLY A 93 10.65 0.80 -17.73
C GLY A 93 10.19 0.09 -16.48
N THR A 94 10.79 0.38 -15.33
CA THR A 94 10.44 -0.17 -14.02
C THR A 94 9.86 0.94 -13.15
N TYR A 95 8.68 0.72 -12.59
CA TYR A 95 8.05 1.69 -11.72
C TYR A 95 8.68 1.52 -10.35
N ASP A 96 9.81 2.19 -10.14
CA ASP A 96 10.62 2.15 -8.94
C ASP A 96 10.33 3.35 -8.02
N GLU A 97 11.06 3.44 -6.91
CA GLU A 97 10.90 4.54 -5.95
C GLU A 97 11.18 5.91 -6.58
N GLU A 98 12.13 6.00 -7.52
CA GLU A 98 12.41 7.24 -8.24
C GLU A 98 11.24 7.64 -9.15
N THR A 99 10.55 6.65 -9.74
CA THR A 99 9.34 6.87 -10.54
C THR A 99 8.16 7.28 -9.66
N VAL A 100 8.03 6.69 -8.46
CA VAL A 100 7.03 7.10 -7.45
C VAL A 100 7.25 8.56 -7.05
N GLU A 101 8.48 8.96 -6.69
CA GLU A 101 8.79 10.33 -6.28
C GLU A 101 8.46 11.34 -7.39
N ALA A 102 8.79 11.01 -8.65
CA ALA A 102 8.47 11.86 -9.78
C ALA A 102 6.95 11.99 -9.98
N VAL A 103 6.19 10.91 -9.80
CA VAL A 103 4.73 10.93 -9.86
C VAL A 103 4.15 11.75 -8.70
N GLU A 104 4.64 11.58 -7.48
CA GLU A 104 4.21 12.37 -6.32
C GLU A 104 4.50 13.85 -6.50
N ALA A 105 5.67 14.20 -7.03
CA ALA A 105 6.04 15.59 -7.31
C ALA A 105 5.12 16.20 -8.37
N PHE A 106 4.82 15.46 -9.44
CA PHE A 106 3.85 15.87 -10.46
C PHE A 106 2.44 16.02 -9.88
N GLN A 107 1.98 15.06 -9.08
CA GLN A 107 0.68 15.09 -8.41
C GLN A 107 0.57 16.28 -7.46
N THR A 108 1.65 16.60 -6.73
CA THR A 108 1.74 17.73 -5.80
C THR A 108 1.54 19.06 -6.54
N GLU A 109 2.29 19.27 -7.63
CA GLU A 109 2.23 20.53 -8.39
C GLU A 109 0.89 20.69 -9.14
N ASN A 110 0.25 19.58 -9.52
CA ASN A 110 -1.03 19.59 -10.25
C ASN A 110 -2.27 19.46 -9.35
N ASN A 111 -2.11 19.56 -8.03
CA ASN A 111 -3.19 19.43 -7.04
C ASN A 111 -4.02 18.13 -7.17
N LEU A 112 -3.34 17.03 -7.51
CA LEU A 112 -3.90 15.69 -7.55
C LEU A 112 -3.73 15.00 -6.19
N SER A 113 -4.33 13.82 -6.06
CA SER A 113 -4.01 12.89 -4.97
C SER A 113 -2.53 12.53 -5.04
N ILE A 114 -1.78 12.78 -3.97
CA ILE A 114 -0.35 12.47 -3.86
C ILE A 114 -0.23 11.03 -3.33
N ASP A 115 -0.52 10.08 -4.19
CA ASP A 115 -0.52 8.64 -3.87
C ASP A 115 0.64 7.89 -4.55
N GLY A 116 1.41 8.57 -5.40
CA GLY A 116 2.55 7.99 -6.11
C GLY A 116 2.15 6.98 -7.17
N ILE A 117 0.87 6.93 -7.55
CA ILE A 117 0.29 6.02 -8.55
C ILE A 117 -0.07 6.81 -9.81
N ALA A 118 0.40 6.35 -10.96
CA ALA A 118 -0.07 6.87 -12.23
C ALA A 118 -1.40 6.22 -12.63
N GLY A 119 -2.48 6.70 -12.00
CA GLY A 119 -3.86 6.33 -12.31
C GLY A 119 -4.50 7.23 -13.37
N PRO A 120 -5.81 7.04 -13.68
CA PRO A 120 -6.50 7.80 -14.73
C PRO A 120 -6.46 9.32 -14.55
N GLU A 121 -6.46 9.83 -13.32
CA GLU A 121 -6.36 11.27 -13.05
C GLU A 121 -4.94 11.79 -13.31
N THR A 122 -3.92 11.06 -12.85
CA THR A 122 -2.50 11.39 -13.09
C THR A 122 -2.13 11.30 -14.56
N MET A 123 -2.49 10.20 -15.22
CA MET A 123 -2.28 10.01 -16.66
C MET A 123 -3.04 11.06 -17.48
N GLY A 124 -4.26 11.39 -17.08
CA GLY A 124 -5.05 12.44 -17.74
C GLY A 124 -4.43 13.83 -17.59
N ALA A 125 -3.89 14.16 -16.40
CA ALA A 125 -3.19 15.41 -16.16
C ALA A 125 -1.86 15.47 -16.95
N LEU A 126 -1.11 14.37 -17.03
CA LEU A 126 0.11 14.28 -17.83
C LEU A 126 -0.18 14.58 -19.31
N ASP A 127 -1.22 13.96 -19.88
CA ASP A 127 -1.67 14.22 -21.26
C ASP A 127 -2.11 15.68 -21.48
N GLU A 128 -2.75 16.31 -20.49
CA GLU A 128 -3.18 17.72 -20.56
C GLU A 128 -1.98 18.70 -20.46
N THR A 129 -0.95 18.36 -19.67
CA THR A 129 0.28 19.15 -19.58
C THR A 129 1.12 19.09 -20.86
N GLU A 130 1.15 17.95 -21.55
CA GLU A 130 1.81 17.78 -22.85
C GLU A 130 1.19 18.69 -23.92
N ASP A 131 -0.15 18.76 -24.00
CA ASP A 131 -0.89 19.59 -24.97
C ASP A 131 -0.79 21.10 -24.63
N SER A 132 -0.52 21.45 -23.37
CA SER A 132 -0.33 22.83 -22.94
C SER A 132 1.12 23.33 -23.03
N SER A 133 2.12 22.44 -23.24
CA SER A 133 3.54 22.79 -23.30
C SER A 133 3.97 23.45 -24.64
N GLU A 134 3.18 23.33 -25.71
CA GLU A 134 3.43 24.06 -26.98
C GLU A 134 3.02 25.54 -26.94
N ALA A 135 2.42 26.01 -25.83
CA ALA A 135 2.02 27.41 -25.69
C ALA A 135 2.11 27.90 -24.24
N ARG A 136 3.29 28.38 -23.83
CA ARG A 136 3.50 29.76 -23.33
C ARG A 136 4.88 29.94 -22.69
N ASP A 137 5.75 30.53 -23.49
CA ASP A 137 6.73 31.52 -23.06
C ASP A 137 6.01 32.78 -22.53
N GLU A 138 6.62 33.42 -21.53
CA GLU A 138 6.39 34.76 -20.97
C GLU A 138 5.25 35.03 -19.93
N THR A 139 5.73 35.48 -18.76
CA THR A 139 5.33 36.67 -17.97
C THR A 139 4.31 36.56 -16.81
N GLU A 140 4.85 36.62 -15.59
CA GLU A 140 4.66 37.68 -14.56
C GLU A 140 3.39 38.54 -14.68
N GLU A 141 2.57 38.59 -13.62
CA GLU A 141 2.54 39.69 -12.64
C GLU A 141 1.25 39.67 -11.79
N SER A 142 1.41 39.96 -10.48
CA SER A 142 0.47 40.72 -9.63
C SER A 142 -0.83 40.03 -9.18
N SER A 143 -1.40 40.25 -8.00
CA SER A 143 -1.08 41.03 -6.79
C SER A 143 -2.23 40.71 -5.81
N ASN A 144 -1.94 40.36 -4.56
CA ASN A 144 -1.99 41.24 -3.38
C ASN A 144 -3.37 41.36 -2.68
N GLU A 145 -3.27 41.35 -1.34
CA GLU A 145 -4.14 41.96 -0.33
C GLU A 145 -5.49 41.29 0.00
N SER A 146 -5.92 41.16 1.27
CA SER A 146 -5.45 41.74 2.53
C SER A 146 -6.24 41.09 3.68
N SER A 147 -5.66 40.92 4.86
CA SER A 147 -6.04 41.69 6.06
C SER A 147 -5.39 41.14 7.32
N GLU A 148 -4.55 42.00 7.87
CA GLU A 148 -3.86 41.92 9.15
C GLU A 148 -4.78 42.25 10.35
N ASN A 149 -4.20 42.05 11.54
CA ASN A 149 -4.37 42.76 12.83
C ASN A 149 -5.18 42.03 13.93
N ASN A 150 -4.75 41.99 15.18
CA ASN A 150 -3.48 42.33 15.86
C ASN A 150 -3.59 41.91 17.36
N GLU A 151 -2.43 41.77 18.02
CA GLU A 151 -2.12 42.08 19.44
C GLU A 151 -2.84 41.32 20.58
N GLU A 152 -2.11 40.48 21.32
CA GLU A 152 -1.40 40.74 22.60
C GLU A 152 -2.31 40.75 23.85
N ASN A 153 -2.01 39.88 24.84
CA ASN A 153 -1.68 40.28 26.23
C ASN A 153 -1.30 39.07 27.12
N GLU A 154 -0.56 39.39 28.17
CA GLU A 154 0.40 38.66 28.98
C GLU A 154 -0.09 37.66 30.06
N GLU A 155 0.93 36.95 30.56
CA GLU A 155 1.15 36.20 31.81
C GLU A 155 0.20 36.40 33.00
N VAL A 156 0.03 35.34 33.80
CA VAL A 156 0.52 35.27 35.21
C VAL A 156 0.50 33.84 35.76
N ALA A 157 1.56 33.53 36.52
CA ALA A 157 1.83 32.30 37.26
C ALA A 157 0.87 32.03 38.44
N SER A 158 0.82 30.77 38.92
CA SER A 158 1.16 30.43 40.33
C SER A 158 1.01 28.94 40.64
N ALA A 159 2.00 28.42 41.36
CA ALA A 159 2.23 27.07 41.82
C ALA A 159 1.22 26.52 42.85
N SER A 160 1.14 25.18 42.97
CA SER A 160 1.25 24.50 44.28
C SER A 160 1.53 23.00 44.14
N SER A 161 2.14 22.47 45.19
CA SER A 161 3.07 21.36 45.26
C SER A 161 2.58 20.19 46.13
N GLY A 162 3.16 19.02 45.92
CA GLY A 162 3.32 17.93 46.91
C GLY A 162 2.37 16.76 46.71
N GLU A 163 2.74 15.50 46.93
CA GLU A 163 3.97 14.87 47.42
C GLU A 163 3.76 13.35 47.22
N SER A 164 4.85 12.66 46.93
CA SER A 164 5.05 11.22 46.76
C SER A 164 4.35 10.29 47.77
N SER A 165 3.92 9.11 47.29
CA SER A 165 4.13 7.82 47.98
C SER A 165 3.82 6.65 47.04
N GLU A 166 4.85 6.01 46.50
CA GLU A 166 4.83 4.59 46.12
C GLU A 166 5.01 3.72 47.40
N PRO A 167 4.66 2.42 47.40
CA PRO A 167 5.52 1.42 46.73
C PRO A 167 4.78 0.34 45.91
N SER A 168 5.36 0.03 44.76
CA SER A 168 5.51 -1.27 44.08
C SER A 168 4.44 -2.35 44.25
N THR A 169 3.75 -2.73 43.16
CA THR A 169 3.95 -4.03 42.47
C THR A 169 3.02 -4.13 41.25
N GLU A 170 3.65 -4.45 40.11
CA GLU A 170 3.13 -5.02 38.86
C GLU A 170 2.15 -4.20 38.01
N SER A 171 2.70 -3.81 36.85
CA SER A 171 2.07 -3.17 35.70
C SER A 171 0.81 -3.90 35.22
N THR A 172 -0.30 -3.16 35.17
CA THR A 172 -1.42 -3.41 34.26
C THR A 172 -2.12 -2.06 34.06
N SER A 173 -1.43 -1.14 33.39
CA SER A 173 -1.97 0.17 33.00
C SER A 173 -2.08 0.21 31.48
N SER A 174 -2.87 -0.70 30.91
CA SER A 174 -3.03 -0.88 29.46
C SER A 174 -4.36 -1.61 29.22
N ASN A 175 -5.50 -0.90 29.39
CA ASN A 175 -6.82 -1.53 29.18
C ASN A 175 -7.89 -0.60 28.60
N THR A 176 -7.63 0.71 28.47
CA THR A 176 -8.61 1.63 27.85
C THR A 176 -8.16 2.06 26.46
N SER A 177 -6.88 2.41 26.29
CA SER A 177 -6.33 2.83 24.99
C SER A 177 -6.26 1.65 24.00
N ASP A 178 -5.78 0.49 24.45
CA ASP A 178 -5.66 -0.72 23.62
C ASP A 178 -7.02 -1.24 23.15
N SER A 179 -8.05 -1.14 24.00
CA SER A 179 -9.42 -1.45 23.61
C SER A 179 -9.93 -0.52 22.51
N GLY A 180 -9.56 0.77 22.56
CA GLY A 180 -9.94 1.75 21.55
C GLY A 180 -9.30 1.48 20.19
N LEU A 181 -8.02 1.11 20.18
CA LEU A 181 -7.29 0.72 18.96
C LEU A 181 -7.91 -0.51 18.31
N VAL A 182 -8.19 -1.56 19.09
CA VAL A 182 -8.84 -2.77 18.56
C VAL A 182 -10.26 -2.50 18.08
N ASP A 183 -11.06 -1.74 18.84
CA ASP A 183 -12.42 -1.38 18.42
C ASP A 183 -12.39 -0.59 17.08
N SER A 184 -11.42 0.29 16.91
CA SER A 184 -11.24 1.09 15.68
C SER A 184 -10.79 0.22 14.52
N ALA A 185 -9.85 -0.70 14.73
CA ALA A 185 -9.42 -1.69 13.75
C ALA A 185 -10.56 -2.62 13.30
N GLU A 186 -11.37 -3.10 14.25
CA GLU A 186 -12.54 -3.94 13.96
C GLU A 186 -13.62 -3.18 13.17
N SER A 187 -13.74 -1.86 13.38
CA SER A 187 -14.77 -1.04 12.73
C SER A 187 -14.61 -0.94 11.20
N VAL A 188 -13.40 -1.14 10.69
CA VAL A 188 -13.05 -1.08 9.27
C VAL A 188 -12.79 -2.45 8.64
N LEU A 189 -13.12 -3.55 9.33
CA LEU A 189 -13.05 -4.89 8.74
C LEU A 189 -13.87 -4.97 7.45
N GLY A 190 -13.23 -5.44 6.39
CA GLY A 190 -13.80 -5.57 5.05
C GLY A 190 -13.71 -4.31 4.19
N THR A 191 -13.13 -3.21 4.69
CA THR A 191 -12.75 -2.08 3.84
C THR A 191 -11.79 -2.58 2.76
N PRO A 192 -12.04 -2.34 1.46
CA PRO A 192 -11.17 -2.81 0.39
C PRO A 192 -9.74 -2.32 0.55
N TYR A 193 -8.80 -3.11 0.02
CA TYR A 193 -7.43 -2.66 -0.10
C TYR A 193 -7.36 -1.60 -1.20
N GLU A 194 -6.77 -0.47 -0.89
CA GLU A 194 -6.51 0.61 -1.85
C GLU A 194 -5.10 1.11 -1.57
N TRP A 195 -4.17 0.91 -2.49
CA TRP A 195 -2.79 1.41 -2.35
C TRP A 195 -2.83 2.94 -2.19
N GLY A 196 -2.14 3.49 -1.19
CA GLY A 196 -2.26 4.91 -0.87
C GLY A 196 -3.49 5.27 -0.01
N GLY A 197 -4.43 4.35 0.16
CA GLY A 197 -5.69 4.59 0.86
C GLY A 197 -5.53 4.84 2.37
N THR A 198 -6.20 5.88 2.86
CA THR A 198 -6.15 6.33 4.27
C THR A 198 -7.55 6.50 4.89
N THR A 199 -8.61 6.04 4.22
CA THR A 199 -9.99 6.28 4.65
C THR A 199 -10.82 5.01 4.68
N ALA A 200 -11.96 5.02 5.36
CA ALA A 200 -12.83 3.85 5.46
C ALA A 200 -13.46 3.38 4.11
N SER A 201 -13.21 4.06 2.98
CA SER A 201 -13.55 3.53 1.64
C SER A 201 -12.47 2.65 1.01
N GLY A 202 -11.23 2.80 1.47
CA GLY A 202 -10.08 2.05 0.98
C GLY A 202 -8.83 2.36 1.81
N LEU A 203 -8.16 1.30 2.26
CA LEU A 203 -7.00 1.38 3.14
C LEU A 203 -5.87 0.53 2.60
N ASP A 204 -4.66 1.07 2.51
CA ASP A 204 -3.45 0.23 2.43
C ASP A 204 -3.01 -0.19 3.84
N SER A 205 -1.94 -0.95 3.96
CA SER A 205 -1.53 -1.50 5.26
C SER A 205 -1.02 -0.42 6.23
N SER A 206 -0.26 0.57 5.78
CA SER A 206 0.20 1.65 6.67
C SER A 206 -0.85 2.74 6.88
N GLY A 207 -1.74 2.95 5.91
CA GLY A 207 -2.92 3.81 5.96
C GLY A 207 -3.98 3.25 6.90
N PHE A 208 -4.11 1.92 6.99
CA PHE A 208 -4.88 1.26 8.04
C PHE A 208 -4.32 1.58 9.44
N ILE A 209 -3.01 1.51 9.64
CA ILE A 209 -2.40 1.89 10.93
C ILE A 209 -2.65 3.37 11.23
N ASN A 210 -2.39 4.26 10.26
CA ASN A 210 -2.63 5.70 10.41
C ASN A 210 -4.08 5.99 10.79
N TYR A 211 -5.05 5.39 10.08
CA TYR A 211 -6.48 5.52 10.36
C TYR A 211 -6.83 5.09 11.80
N VAL A 212 -6.36 3.91 12.24
CA VAL A 212 -6.66 3.40 13.58
C VAL A 212 -6.08 4.30 14.67
N PHE A 213 -4.84 4.76 14.53
CA PHE A 213 -4.22 5.63 15.52
C PHE A 213 -4.82 7.05 15.51
N GLU A 214 -5.14 7.60 14.33
CA GLU A 214 -5.78 8.92 14.20
C GLU A 214 -7.16 8.96 14.88
N GLU A 215 -7.99 7.92 14.69
CA GLU A 215 -9.29 7.80 15.37
C GLU A 215 -9.15 7.74 16.90
N ASN A 216 -7.97 7.34 17.41
CA ASN A 216 -7.64 7.31 18.83
C ASN A 216 -6.82 8.53 19.30
N GLY A 217 -6.59 9.51 18.42
CA GLY A 217 -5.95 10.77 18.74
C GLY A 217 -4.42 10.75 18.72
N THR A 218 -3.82 9.74 18.10
CA THR A 218 -2.36 9.59 17.98
C THR A 218 -1.95 9.70 16.51
N ASP A 219 -1.01 10.60 16.22
CA ASP A 219 -0.46 10.78 14.87
C ASP A 219 0.72 9.83 14.66
N VAL A 220 0.72 9.14 13.53
CA VAL A 220 1.79 8.22 13.13
C VAL A 220 2.21 8.50 11.69
N SER A 221 3.47 8.20 11.39
CA SER A 221 4.02 8.37 10.03
C SER A 221 3.19 7.61 9.00
N ARG A 222 3.14 8.12 7.76
CA ARG A 222 2.32 7.53 6.69
C ARG A 222 2.84 6.17 6.17
N THR A 223 4.16 5.97 6.19
CA THR A 223 4.83 4.79 5.60
C THR A 223 5.25 3.79 6.66
N HIS A 224 5.33 2.50 6.30
CA HIS A 224 5.82 1.45 7.23
C HIS A 224 7.21 1.77 7.77
N GLU A 225 8.12 2.23 6.90
CA GLU A 225 9.45 2.67 7.29
C GLU A 225 9.39 3.83 8.28
N GLY A 226 8.56 4.85 8.00
CA GLY A 226 8.39 5.99 8.89
C GLY A 226 7.86 5.58 10.26
N ILE A 227 6.86 4.70 10.32
CA ILE A 227 6.30 4.19 11.58
C ILE A 227 7.38 3.40 12.33
N TRP A 228 8.08 2.52 11.62
CA TRP A 228 9.14 1.69 12.18
C TRP A 228 10.29 2.52 12.77
N GLN A 229 10.68 3.62 12.12
CA GLN A 229 11.78 4.47 12.59
C GLN A 229 11.36 5.47 13.67
N ASN A 230 10.18 6.08 13.52
CA ASN A 230 9.83 7.29 14.26
C ASN A 230 8.75 7.11 15.34
N ASN A 231 7.97 6.03 15.30
CA ASN A 231 6.80 5.86 16.18
C ASN A 231 6.95 4.67 17.12
N GLY A 232 6.65 4.86 18.41
CA GLY A 232 6.58 3.80 19.40
C GLY A 232 7.91 3.18 19.83
N GLU A 233 7.83 2.25 20.78
CA GLU A 233 8.95 1.53 21.37
C GLU A 233 8.88 0.03 21.06
N PHE A 234 10.04 -0.61 20.82
CA PHE A 234 10.10 -2.04 20.50
C PHE A 234 9.68 -2.89 21.71
N VAL A 235 8.89 -3.94 21.44
CA VAL A 235 8.50 -4.95 22.43
C VAL A 235 8.94 -6.35 22.00
N GLU A 236 9.39 -7.16 22.96
CA GLU A 236 9.84 -8.53 22.69
C GLU A 236 8.67 -9.48 22.37
N GLU A 237 7.52 -9.26 22.99
CA GLU A 237 6.29 -10.04 22.78
C GLU A 237 5.12 -9.07 22.61
N PRO A 238 4.36 -9.16 21.51
CA PRO A 238 3.28 -8.20 21.24
C PRO A 238 2.10 -8.41 22.19
N ASN A 239 1.62 -7.30 22.74
CA ASN A 239 0.38 -7.19 23.49
C ASN A 239 -0.73 -6.70 22.57
N VAL A 240 -1.98 -6.93 22.98
CA VAL A 240 -3.15 -6.42 22.26
C VAL A 240 -3.01 -4.89 22.09
N GLY A 241 -3.15 -4.41 20.86
CA GLY A 241 -2.97 -3.00 20.50
C GLY A 241 -1.59 -2.65 19.92
N ASP A 242 -0.58 -3.51 20.11
CA ASP A 242 0.74 -3.29 19.52
C ASP A 242 0.71 -3.45 17.99
N VAL A 243 1.60 -2.73 17.31
CA VAL A 243 1.79 -2.86 15.86
C VAL A 243 2.84 -3.93 15.60
N VAL A 244 2.48 -4.97 14.87
CA VAL A 244 3.41 -5.99 14.36
C VAL A 244 3.89 -5.59 12.97
N PHE A 245 5.19 -5.75 12.70
CA PHE A 245 5.85 -5.34 11.47
C PHE A 245 6.48 -6.52 10.74
N TYR A 246 6.49 -6.40 9.42
CA TYR A 246 7.04 -7.40 8.51
C TYR A 246 7.90 -6.74 7.42
N GLU A 247 8.88 -7.47 6.89
CA GLU A 247 9.73 -7.09 5.75
C GLU A 247 9.59 -8.07 4.59
N GLY A 248 9.93 -7.67 3.37
CA GLY A 248 9.96 -8.57 2.20
C GLY A 248 8.59 -9.02 1.68
N THR A 249 7.49 -8.40 2.12
CA THR A 249 6.14 -8.70 1.62
C THR A 249 5.89 -8.14 0.21
N TYR A 250 6.72 -7.20 -0.21
CA TYR A 250 6.93 -6.74 -1.59
C TYR A 250 8.39 -6.25 -1.73
N ASP A 251 8.79 -5.88 -2.95
CA ASP A 251 10.18 -5.49 -3.25
C ASP A 251 10.50 -4.09 -2.68
N THR A 252 10.90 -4.06 -1.41
CA THR A 252 11.36 -2.87 -0.69
C THR A 252 12.35 -3.28 0.40
N GLU A 253 13.29 -2.40 0.73
CA GLU A 253 14.14 -2.61 1.91
C GLU A 253 13.38 -2.27 3.20
N GLY A 254 13.60 -3.05 4.26
CA GLY A 254 13.05 -2.79 5.59
C GLY A 254 11.56 -3.11 5.74
N ALA A 255 10.90 -2.39 6.65
CA ALA A 255 9.50 -2.62 6.98
C ALA A 255 8.60 -2.39 5.77
N SER A 256 7.91 -3.43 5.33
CA SER A 256 7.05 -3.45 4.14
C SER A 256 5.58 -3.72 4.49
N HIS A 257 5.27 -4.29 5.65
CA HIS A 257 3.87 -4.51 6.07
C HIS A 257 3.72 -4.31 7.57
N SER A 258 2.50 -3.99 8.00
CA SER A 258 2.15 -3.99 9.42
C SER A 258 0.68 -4.31 9.68
N GLY A 259 0.37 -4.61 10.93
CA GLY A 259 -0.98 -4.87 11.43
C GLY A 259 -1.11 -4.58 12.92
N ILE A 260 -2.33 -4.41 13.41
CA ILE A 260 -2.64 -4.26 14.84
C ILE A 260 -2.80 -5.66 15.42
N TYR A 261 -1.99 -6.01 16.41
CA TYR A 261 -2.09 -7.28 17.12
C TYR A 261 -3.33 -7.28 18.01
N ILE A 262 -4.17 -8.31 17.88
CA ILE A 262 -5.43 -8.44 18.61
C ILE A 262 -5.42 -9.58 19.63
N GLY A 263 -4.24 -10.15 19.89
CA GLY A 263 -4.07 -11.28 20.80
C GLY A 263 -4.20 -12.63 20.11
N ASP A 264 -3.92 -13.71 20.87
CA ASP A 264 -4.05 -15.10 20.43
C ASP A 264 -3.34 -15.43 19.10
N GLY A 265 -2.23 -14.74 18.79
CA GLY A 265 -1.50 -14.95 17.54
C GLY A 265 -2.24 -14.40 16.32
N GLN A 266 -3.07 -13.38 16.50
CA GLN A 266 -3.86 -12.78 15.44
C GLN A 266 -3.58 -11.28 15.32
N MET A 267 -3.70 -10.78 14.09
CA MET A 267 -3.67 -9.36 13.80
C MET A 267 -4.82 -8.95 12.88
N ILE A 268 -5.24 -7.69 12.96
CA ILE A 268 -6.01 -7.02 11.90
C ILE A 268 -5.02 -6.24 11.06
N HIS A 269 -5.11 -6.38 9.74
CA HIS A 269 -4.27 -5.66 8.79
C HIS A 269 -5.06 -5.41 7.49
N SER A 270 -4.62 -4.46 6.66
CA SER A 270 -5.09 -4.39 5.27
C SER A 270 -4.25 -5.33 4.41
N GLY A 271 -4.82 -6.47 4.04
CA GLY A 271 -4.22 -7.47 3.14
C GLY A 271 -4.75 -7.34 1.72
N SER A 272 -4.40 -8.28 0.82
CA SER A 272 -4.87 -8.23 -0.58
C SER A 272 -6.41 -8.28 -0.73
N SER A 273 -7.13 -8.75 0.29
CA SER A 273 -8.59 -8.78 0.35
C SER A 273 -9.22 -7.47 0.87
N GLY A 274 -8.41 -6.52 1.31
CA GLY A 274 -8.80 -5.45 2.22
C GLY A 274 -8.52 -5.76 3.68
N VAL A 275 -9.15 -5.02 4.58
CA VAL A 275 -8.94 -5.15 6.02
C VAL A 275 -9.51 -6.47 6.52
N GLU A 276 -8.64 -7.34 7.01
CA GLU A 276 -8.98 -8.69 7.43
C GLU A 276 -8.18 -9.14 8.65
N VAL A 277 -8.56 -10.28 9.22
CA VAL A 277 -7.83 -10.92 10.32
C VAL A 277 -6.89 -11.97 9.76
N ALA A 278 -5.62 -11.91 10.15
CA ALA A 278 -4.60 -12.89 9.79
C ALA A 278 -4.03 -13.60 11.03
N ASP A 279 -3.54 -14.83 10.84
CA ASP A 279 -2.79 -15.60 11.85
C ASP A 279 -1.30 -15.27 11.74
N THR A 280 -0.75 -14.62 12.75
CA THR A 280 0.66 -14.18 12.77
C THR A 280 1.62 -15.36 12.86
N ASN A 281 1.14 -16.56 13.24
CA ASN A 281 1.95 -17.78 13.32
C ASN A 281 1.90 -18.62 12.03
N SER A 282 1.32 -18.09 10.95
CA SER A 282 1.42 -18.76 9.65
C SER A 282 2.86 -18.70 9.13
N ASP A 283 3.30 -19.73 8.40
CA ASP A 283 4.67 -19.81 7.85
C ASP A 283 5.07 -18.52 7.11
N TYR A 284 4.13 -17.92 6.37
CA TYR A 284 4.35 -16.66 5.65
C TYR A 284 4.66 -15.50 6.61
N TRP A 285 3.79 -15.25 7.60
CA TRP A 285 3.97 -14.14 8.52
C TRP A 285 5.16 -14.33 9.47
N GLU A 286 5.45 -15.57 9.88
CA GLU A 286 6.64 -15.86 10.69
C GLU A 286 7.95 -15.61 9.91
N GLU A 287 7.98 -15.95 8.61
CA GLU A 287 9.15 -15.74 7.76
C GLU A 287 9.47 -14.24 7.55
N HIS A 288 8.44 -13.40 7.53
CA HIS A 288 8.58 -11.97 7.22
C HIS A 288 8.65 -11.10 8.49
N TYR A 289 8.48 -11.67 9.70
CA TYR A 289 8.37 -10.90 10.94
C TYR A 289 9.68 -10.23 11.36
N ILE A 290 9.66 -8.91 11.55
CA ILE A 290 10.83 -8.13 11.99
C ILE A 290 10.72 -7.57 13.41
N GLY A 291 9.51 -7.52 13.97
CA GLY A 291 9.30 -7.05 15.33
C GLY A 291 7.92 -6.47 15.60
N ALA A 292 7.72 -6.02 16.83
CA ALA A 292 6.51 -5.32 17.25
C ALA A 292 6.87 -4.05 18.01
N LYS A 293 5.98 -3.05 17.94
CA LYS A 293 6.14 -1.78 18.66
C LYS A 293 4.84 -1.39 19.36
N THR A 294 4.95 -0.91 20.59
CA THR A 294 3.88 -0.21 21.30
C THR A 294 3.93 1.26 20.93
N ILE A 295 2.80 1.82 20.50
CA ILE A 295 2.66 3.25 20.16
C ILE A 295 1.61 3.84 21.11
N ASP A 296 2.01 4.87 21.87
CA ASP A 296 1.17 5.59 22.85
C ASP A 296 0.52 6.85 22.25
#